data_AF-A0A7W1PKS3-F1
#
_entry.id   AF-A0A7W1PKS3-F1
#
_cell.length_a   1.000
_cell.length_b   1.000
_cell.length_c   1.000
_cell.angle_alpha   90.00
_cell.angle_beta   90.00
_cell.angle_gamma   90.00
#
_symmetry.space_group_name_H-M   'P 1'
#
loop_
_entity.id
_entity.type
_entity.pdbx_description
1 polymer ?
#
loop_
_entity_poly.entity_id
_entity_poly.type
_entity_poly.pdbx_seq_one_letter_code
_entity_poly.pdbx_strand_id
1 'polypeptide(L)' 'MQLAYAALERAHPRYQEPTLGVLVGGDLYYIANAQWERFGGEGRITKPDALEQPVVLRLRL' A
#
# COMPACT_ATOMS: atom_id res chain seq x y z
N MET A 1 -23.06 22.16 1.58
CA MET A 1 -21.71 22.26 0.98
C MET A 1 -21.33 20.87 0.51
N GLN A 2 -21.23 20.64 -0.80
CA GLN A 2 -20.90 19.32 -1.35
C GLN A 2 -19.40 19.28 -1.61
N LEU A 3 -18.69 18.34 -0.97
CA LEU A 3 -17.28 18.12 -1.25
C LEU A 3 -17.16 17.47 -2.64
N ALA A 4 -16.43 18.11 -3.55
CA ALA A 4 -16.02 17.49 -4.80
C ALA A 4 -14.77 16.64 -4.53
N TYR A 5 -14.81 15.37 -4.92
CA TYR A 5 -13.68 14.45 -4.86
C TYR A 5 -13.46 13.83 -6.23
N ALA A 6 -12.21 13.51 -6.54
CA ALA A 6 -11.82 12.78 -7.74
C ALA A 6 -10.92 11.62 -7.34
N ALA A 7 -11.04 10.49 -8.04
CA ALA A 7 -10.14 9.36 -7.83
C ALA A 7 -8.76 9.73 -8.37
N LEU A 8 -7.76 9.70 -7.50
CA LEU A 8 -6.38 9.99 -7.87
C LEU A 8 -5.69 8.76 -8.49
N GLU A 9 -6.00 7.56 -7.99
CA GLU A 9 -5.47 6.31 -8.51
C GLU A 9 -6.43 5.14 -8.19
N ARG A 10 -6.48 4.12 -9.06
CA ARG A 10 -7.30 2.91 -8.87
C ARG A 10 -6.74 1.73 -9.66
N ALA A 11 -6.96 0.51 -9.16
CA ALA A 11 -6.69 -0.74 -9.87
C ALA A 11 -5.26 -0.87 -10.45
N HIS A 12 -4.26 -0.34 -9.76
CA HIS A 12 -2.87 -0.49 -10.18
C HIS A 12 -2.46 -1.97 -10.14
N PRO A 13 -1.75 -2.49 -11.16
CA PRO A 13 -1.47 -3.93 -11.31
C PRO A 13 -0.60 -4.53 -10.20
N ARG A 14 0.06 -3.70 -9.39
CA ARG A 14 0.87 -4.12 -8.24
C ARG A 14 0.10 -4.16 -6.92
N TYR A 15 -1.16 -3.71 -6.89
CA TYR A 15 -1.95 -3.70 -5.65
C TYR A 15 -2.34 -5.11 -5.27
N GLN A 16 -1.93 -5.51 -4.08
CA GLN A 16 -2.37 -6.77 -3.48
C GLN A 16 -3.49 -6.55 -2.46
N GLU A 17 -3.67 -5.31 -1.97
CA GLU A 17 -4.48 -5.00 -0.80
C GLU A 17 -4.74 -3.48 -0.63
N PRO A 18 -5.59 -3.05 0.33
CA PRO A 18 -5.79 -1.64 0.66
C PRO A 18 -4.50 -0.97 1.11
N THR A 19 -4.11 0.11 0.42
CA THR A 19 -2.83 0.77 0.59
C THR A 19 -2.69 1.51 1.91
N LEU A 20 -1.60 1.25 2.63
CA LEU A 20 -1.11 2.07 3.73
C LEU A 20 -0.07 3.05 3.18
N GLY A 21 -0.21 4.34 3.52
CA GLY A 21 0.65 5.38 2.99
C GLY A 21 0.76 6.62 3.87
N VAL A 22 1.67 7.51 3.50
CA VAL A 22 1.99 8.75 4.21
C VAL A 22 2.15 9.91 3.23
N LEU A 23 1.76 11.11 3.65
CA LEU A 23 1.98 12.35 2.91
C LEU A 23 3.24 13.06 3.40
N VAL A 24 4.14 13.38 2.48
CA VAL A 24 5.35 14.17 2.75
C VAL A 24 5.51 15.23 1.65
N GLY A 25 5.41 16.50 2.01
CA GLY A 25 5.67 17.61 1.07
C GLY A 25 4.76 17.65 -0.16
N GLY A 26 3.52 17.17 -0.05
CA GLY A 26 2.57 17.07 -1.17
C GLY A 26 2.73 15.81 -2.02
N ASP A 27 3.51 14.83 -1.58
CA ASP A 27 3.62 13.52 -2.21
C ASP A 27 3.03 12.44 -1.29
N LEU A 28 2.18 11.59 -1.85
CA LEU A 28 1.70 10.37 -1.21
C LEU A 28 2.65 9.22 -1.53
N TYR A 29 3.23 8.64 -0.49
CA TYR A 29 4.04 7.42 -0.57
C TYR A 29 3.25 6.27 0.03
N TYR A 30 3.18 5.13 -0.66
CA TYR A 30 2.37 4.02 -0.18
C TYR A 30 2.90 2.66 -0.64
N ILE A 31 2.63 1.63 0.17
CA ILE A 31 3.11 0.26 -0.10
C ILE A 31 2.06 -0.50 -0.91
N ALA A 32 2.45 -1.01 -2.08
CA ALA A 32 1.55 -1.74 -2.97
C ALA A 32 1.38 -3.24 -2.62
N ASN A 33 2.38 -3.81 -1.93
CA ASN A 33 2.47 -5.23 -1.57
C ASN A 33 2.95 -5.39 -0.10
N ALA A 34 2.14 -4.96 0.86
CA ALA A 34 2.51 -5.08 2.28
C ALA A 34 2.45 -6.54 2.79
N GLN A 35 1.88 -7.47 2.00
CA GLN A 35 1.98 -8.92 2.19
C GLN A 35 1.37 -9.38 3.53
N TRP A 36 0.23 -8.79 3.92
CA TRP A 36 -0.40 -9.06 5.21
C TRP A 36 -0.79 -10.54 5.39
N GLU A 37 -1.05 -11.25 4.30
CA GLU A 37 -1.34 -12.69 4.32
C GLU A 37 -0.16 -13.55 4.79
N ARG A 38 1.05 -12.98 4.91
CA ARG A 38 2.26 -13.66 5.41
C ARG A 38 2.36 -13.64 6.93
N PHE A 39 1.58 -12.80 7.61
CA PHE A 39 1.51 -12.72 9.06
C PHE A 39 0.48 -13.73 9.60
N GLY A 40 0.90 -14.60 10.52
CA GLY A 40 0.06 -15.57 11.20
C GLY A 40 -0.67 -14.99 12.42
N GLY A 41 -1.36 -15.85 13.18
CA GLY A 41 -2.25 -15.48 14.29
C GLY A 41 -1.62 -14.71 15.46
N GLU A 42 -0.29 -14.63 15.54
CA GLU A 42 0.45 -13.84 16.54
C GLU A 42 1.18 -12.63 15.92
N GLY A 43 0.83 -12.23 14.70
CA GLY A 43 1.54 -11.17 13.97
C GLY A 43 2.97 -11.57 13.61
N ARG A 44 3.29 -12.87 13.58
CA ARG A 44 4.59 -13.39 13.17
C ARG A 44 4.57 -13.84 11.71
N ILE A 45 5.65 -13.56 11.00
CA ILE A 45 5.84 -14.06 9.63
C ILE A 45 5.97 -15.58 9.69
N THR A 46 5.12 -16.27 8.93
CA THR A 46 5.07 -17.75 8.94
C THR A 46 5.98 -18.40 7.91
N LYS A 47 6.35 -17.66 6.85
CA LYS A 47 7.21 -18.11 5.74
C LYS A 47 8.13 -16.98 5.28
N PRO A 48 9.24 -16.71 6.00
CA PRO A 48 10.12 -15.57 5.70
C PRO A 48 10.75 -15.66 4.30
N ASP A 49 11.06 -16.86 3.82
CA ASP A 49 11.65 -17.07 2.50
C ASP A 49 10.68 -16.83 1.34
N ALA A 50 9.38 -16.68 1.63
CA ALA A 50 8.35 -16.37 0.65
C ALA A 50 8.06 -14.87 0.54
N LEU A 51 8.81 -14.02 1.24
CA LEU A 51 8.66 -12.57 1.18
C LEU A 51 9.20 -12.01 -0.13
N GLU A 52 8.43 -11.12 -0.73
CA GLU A 52 8.84 -10.31 -1.86
C GLU A 52 9.36 -8.94 -1.38
N GLN A 53 10.19 -8.31 -2.21
CA GLN A 53 10.65 -6.95 -1.95
C GLN A 53 9.46 -5.97 -1.91
N PRO A 54 9.39 -5.08 -0.91
CA PRO A 54 8.36 -4.05 -0.87
C PRO A 54 8.43 -3.13 -2.10
N VAL A 55 7.26 -2.84 -2.66
CA VAL A 55 7.03 -1.91 -3.76
C VAL A 55 6.40 -0.67 -3.16
N VAL A 56 7.20 0.39 -3.10
CA VAL A 56 6.74 1.72 -2.69
C VAL A 56 6.41 2.51 -3.94
N LEU A 57 5.18 2.99 -4.02
CA LEU A 57 4.72 3.89 -5.07
C LEU A 57 4.65 5.31 -4.53
N ARG A 58 4.76 6.27 -5.44
CA ARG A 58 4.69 7.71 -5.15
C ARG A 58 3.69 8.36 -6.09
N LEU A 59 2.80 9.15 -5.53
CA LEU A 59 1.90 10.02 -6.27
C LEU A 59 2.09 11.47 -5.82
N ARG A 60 2.27 12.37 -6.79
CA ARG A 60 2.29 13.81 -6.52
C ARG A 60 0.84 14.33 -6.41
N LEU A 61 0.55 15.05 -5.32
CA LEU A 61 -0.71 15.78 -5.10
C LEU A 61 -0.62 17.24 -5.56
#